data_AF-A0A3C0C2R1-F1
#
_entry.id   AF-A0A3C0C2R1-F1
#
_cell.length_a   1.000
_cell.length_b   1.000
_cell.length_c   1.000
_cell.angle_alpha   90.00
_cell.angle_beta   90.00
_cell.angle_gamma   90.00
#
_symmetry.space_group_name_H-M   'P 1'
#
loop_
_entity.id
_entity.type
_entity.pdbx_description
1 polymer ?
#
loop_
_entity_poly.entity_id
_entity_poly.type
_entity_poly.pdbx_seq_one_letter_code
_entity_poly.pdbx_strand_id
1 'polypeptide(L)' 'ICQDCGLAVVFIEIGQSVSVRDGNIEEAVNEGIRRAYRDGYLRKSVVKDPVFRRENSGDNTPAVIHWKITSGKDIKI' A
#
# COMPACT_ATOMS: atom_id res chain seq x y z
N ILE A 1 13.36 -12.76 -10.95
CA ILE A 1 11.92 -12.58 -10.69
C ILE A 1 11.40 -13.83 -9.95
N CYS A 2 10.53 -13.69 -8.95
CA CYS A 2 10.09 -14.79 -8.07
C CYS A 2 8.57 -14.99 -8.17
N GLN A 3 8.12 -16.23 -7.95
CA GLN A 3 6.69 -16.57 -7.89
C GLN A 3 5.99 -15.90 -6.70
N ASP A 4 6.68 -15.78 -5.56
CA ASP A 4 6.21 -14.95 -4.46
C ASP A 4 6.63 -13.51 -4.71
N CYS A 5 5.64 -12.66 -4.99
CA CYS A 5 5.84 -11.25 -5.24
C CYS A 5 5.86 -10.42 -3.94
N GLY A 6 5.73 -11.08 -2.78
CA GLY A 6 5.83 -10.46 -1.46
C GLY A 6 4.65 -9.57 -1.10
N LEU A 7 4.79 -8.92 0.06
CA LEU A 7 3.89 -7.90 0.58
C LEU A 7 4.41 -6.51 0.19
N ALA A 8 3.51 -5.63 -0.23
CA ALA A 8 3.88 -4.25 -0.49
C ALA A 8 4.15 -3.52 0.84
N VAL A 9 5.37 -2.98 0.99
CA VAL A 9 5.79 -2.16 2.12
C VAL A 9 6.15 -0.78 1.57
N VAL A 10 5.52 0.27 2.10
CA VAL A 10 5.68 1.65 1.62
C VAL A 10 6.11 2.54 2.77
N PHE A 11 7.13 3.36 2.56
CA PHE A 11 7.62 4.32 3.54
C PHE A 11 7.21 5.71 3.07
N ILE A 12 6.39 6.40 3.83
CA ILE A 12 5.91 7.74 3.46
C ILE A 12 6.44 8.75 4.47
N GLU A 13 7.25 9.67 3.98
CA GLU A 13 7.54 10.91 4.71
C GLU A 13 6.56 12.00 4.29
N ILE A 14 5.83 12.58 5.23
CA ILE A 14 4.84 13.63 4.97
C ILE A 14 5.10 14.88 5.80
N GLY A 15 5.25 16.01 5.11
CA GLY A 15 5.42 17.32 5.72
C GLY A 15 4.19 17.77 6.49
N GLN A 16 4.36 18.37 7.67
CA GLN A 16 3.26 18.87 8.51
C GLN A 16 2.39 19.96 7.85
N SER A 17 2.91 20.64 6.82
CA SER A 17 2.14 21.63 6.04
C SER A 17 1.38 21.00 4.88
N VAL A 18 1.50 19.70 4.65
CA VAL A 18 0.75 18.98 3.62
C VAL A 18 -0.68 18.76 4.11
N SER A 19 -1.63 19.18 3.29
CA SER A 19 -3.06 18.86 3.46
C SER A 19 -3.54 18.19 2.19
N VAL A 20 -3.84 16.90 2.28
CA VAL A 20 -4.45 16.16 1.17
C VAL A 20 -5.92 16.53 1.09
N ARG A 21 -6.32 17.03 -0.07
CA ARG A 21 -7.71 17.35 -0.42
C ARG A 21 -8.26 16.22 -1.31
N ASP A 22 -9.55 15.98 -1.22
CA ASP A 22 -10.29 15.09 -2.12
C ASP A 22 -9.76 13.65 -2.20
N GLY A 23 -9.52 13.03 -1.04
CA GLY A 23 -9.19 11.61 -0.97
C GLY A 23 -8.43 11.21 0.28
N ASN A 24 -7.87 10.00 0.23
CA ASN A 24 -7.07 9.41 1.30
C ASN A 24 -5.77 8.83 0.70
N ILE A 25 -4.62 9.17 1.30
CA ILE A 25 -3.31 8.68 0.83
C ILE A 25 -3.23 7.16 0.87
N GLU A 26 -3.74 6.52 1.93
CA GLU A 26 -3.72 5.06 2.06
C GLU A 26 -4.53 4.39 0.93
N GLU A 27 -5.67 4.97 0.56
CA GLU A 27 -6.47 4.47 -0.55
C GLU A 27 -5.74 4.64 -1.88
N ALA A 28 -5.09 5.78 -2.11
CA ALA A 28 -4.28 6.02 -3.30
C ALA A 28 -3.10 5.04 -3.41
N VAL A 29 -2.41 4.75 -2.30
CA VAL A 29 -1.32 3.76 -2.22
C VAL A 29 -1.84 2.37 -2.55
N ASN A 30 -2.93 1.93 -1.90
CA ASN A 30 -3.50 0.61 -2.12
C ASN A 30 -4.05 0.45 -3.54
N GLU A 31 -4.61 1.50 -4.15
CA GLU A 31 -5.05 1.47 -5.54
C GLU A 31 -3.88 1.36 -6.52
N GLY A 32 -2.77 2.06 -6.27
CA GLY A 32 -1.53 1.89 -7.03
C GLY A 32 -1.02 0.45 -6.99
N ILE A 33 -1.02 -0.17 -5.81
CA ILE A 33 -0.62 -1.57 -5.61
C ILE A 33 -1.57 -2.52 -6.33
N ARG A 34 -2.88 -2.35 -6.18
CA ARG A 34 -3.89 -3.17 -6.87
C ARG A 34 -3.67 -3.16 -8.39
N ARG A 35 -3.42 -1.99 -8.98
CA ARG A 35 -3.08 -1.85 -10.40
C ARG A 35 -1.79 -2.57 -10.74
N ALA A 36 -0.72 -2.36 -9.97
CA ALA A 36 0.56 -3.02 -10.21
C ALA A 36 0.44 -4.55 -10.18
N TYR A 37 -0.29 -5.12 -9.22
CA TYR A 37 -0.46 -6.57 -9.12
C TYR A 37 -1.36 -7.14 -10.22
N ARG A 38 -2.41 -6.39 -10.63
CA ARG A 38 -3.29 -6.79 -11.73
C ARG A 38 -2.56 -6.71 -13.07
N ASP A 39 -1.97 -5.56 -13.38
CA ASP A 39 -1.44 -5.23 -14.70
C ASP A 39 -0.04 -5.86 -14.90
N GLY A 40 0.70 -6.07 -13.80
CA GLY A 40 1.96 -6.80 -13.77
C GLY A 40 1.83 -8.32 -13.65
N TYR A 41 0.60 -8.86 -13.63
CA TYR A 41 0.30 -10.29 -13.46
C TYR A 41 1.03 -10.93 -12.27
N LEU A 42 1.14 -10.19 -11.16
CA LEU A 42 1.86 -10.61 -9.97
C LEU A 42 0.98 -11.52 -9.09
N ARG A 43 1.63 -12.38 -8.29
CA ARG A 43 0.92 -13.24 -7.34
C ARG A 43 0.35 -12.42 -6.18
N LYS A 44 -0.92 -12.66 -5.85
CA LYS A 44 -1.61 -12.06 -4.70
C LYS A 44 -1.49 -12.98 -3.48
N SER A 45 -0.63 -12.62 -2.55
CA SER A 45 -0.25 -13.38 -1.35
C SER A 45 -0.93 -12.90 -0.06
N VAL A 46 -1.54 -11.71 -0.02
CA VAL A 46 -2.18 -11.18 1.21
C VAL A 46 -3.50 -11.86 1.55
N VAL A 47 -3.70 -12.20 2.83
CA VAL A 47 -4.96 -12.69 3.40
C VAL A 47 -5.62 -11.62 4.27
N LYS A 48 -6.95 -11.51 4.21
CA LYS A 48 -7.74 -10.48 4.93
C LYS A 48 -7.77 -10.71 6.44
N ASP A 49 -7.90 -11.97 6.84
CA ASP A 49 -7.88 -12.41 8.24
C ASP A 49 -6.91 -13.60 8.36
N PRO A 50 -5.75 -13.43 9.01
CA PRO A 50 -4.75 -14.49 9.10
C PRO A 50 -5.12 -15.59 10.11
N VAL A 51 -6.08 -15.36 11.00
CA VAL A 51 -6.37 -16.26 12.13
C VAL A 51 -7.46 -17.24 11.79
N PHE A 52 -8.62 -16.77 11.32
CA PHE A 52 -9.79 -17.64 11.13
C PHE A 52 -10.06 -17.94 9.67
N ARG A 53 -10.59 -16.96 8.92
CA ARG A 53 -11.15 -17.21 7.59
C ARG A 53 -10.09 -17.39 6.51
N ARG A 54 -8.90 -16.78 6.67
CA ARG A 54 -7.75 -16.90 5.76
C ARG A 54 -8.09 -16.67 4.29
N GLU A 55 -9.08 -15.82 4.04
CA GLU A 55 -9.53 -15.46 2.70
C GLU A 55 -8.47 -14.58 2.03
N ASN A 56 -8.12 -14.91 0.78
CA ASN A 56 -7.21 -14.07 0.00
C ASN A 56 -7.85 -12.69 -0.27
N SER A 57 -7.03 -11.64 -0.19
CA SER A 57 -7.43 -10.27 -0.54
C SER A 57 -7.93 -10.13 -1.98
N GLY A 58 -7.40 -10.92 -2.91
CA GLY A 58 -7.73 -10.89 -4.33
C GLY A 58 -6.96 -9.83 -5.12
N ASP A 59 -6.17 -8.98 -4.46
CA ASP A 59 -5.43 -7.87 -5.06
C ASP A 59 -4.10 -7.52 -4.37
N ASN A 60 -3.68 -8.34 -3.40
CA ASN A 60 -2.47 -8.15 -2.61
C ASN A 60 -2.44 -6.91 -1.69
N THR A 61 -3.62 -6.35 -1.38
CA THR A 61 -3.81 -5.25 -0.43
C THR A 61 -4.42 -5.76 0.89
N PRO A 62 -4.27 -5.05 2.04
CA PRO A 62 -3.60 -3.76 2.19
C PRO A 62 -2.07 -3.84 2.21
N ALA A 63 -1.43 -2.73 1.84
CA ALA A 63 0.00 -2.51 2.04
C ALA A 63 0.33 -2.29 3.53
N VAL A 64 1.57 -2.56 3.91
CA VAL A 64 2.13 -2.05 5.18
C VAL A 64 2.71 -0.67 4.91
N ILE A 65 2.17 0.35 5.57
CA ILE A 65 2.59 1.75 5.38
C ILE A 65 3.28 2.24 6.64
N HIS A 66 4.55 2.62 6.50
CA HIS A 66 5.32 3.28 7.55
C HIS A 66 5.26 4.79 7.35
N TRP A 67 4.72 5.49 8.34
CA TRP A 67 4.58 6.94 8.32
C TRP A 67 5.71 7.62 9.08
N LYS A 68 6.29 8.67 8.47
CA LYS A 68 7.19 9.61 9.14
C LYS A 68 6.72 11.03 8.90
N ILE A 69 6.36 11.72 9.97
CA ILE A 69 5.97 13.12 9.89
C ILE A 69 7.26 13.98 9.85
N THR A 70 7.35 14.89 8.89
CA THR A 70 8.49 15.79 8.69
C THR A 70 8.04 17.26 8.69
N SER A 71 8.97 18.19 8.77
CA SER A 71 8.65 19.62 8.60
C SER A 71 8.47 19.95 7.11
N GLY A 72 7.73 21.02 6.81
CA GLY A 72 7.57 21.54 5.44
C GLY A 72 6.36 20.97 4.71
N LYS A 73 6.39 21.06 3.37
CA LYS A 73 5.23 20.86 2.49
C LYS A 73 5.41 19.74 1.46
N ASP A 74 6.36 18.85 1.69
CA ASP A 74 6.74 17.80 0.73
C ASP A 74 6.19 16.43 1.17
N ILE A 75 6.00 15.55 0.18
CA ILE A 75 5.74 14.12 0.37
C ILE A 75 6.88 13.35 -0.29
N LYS A 76 7.43 12.35 0.40
CA LYS A 76 8.42 11.40 -0.15
C LYS A 76 7.95 9.98 0.07
N ILE A 77 8.17 9.13 -0.94
CA ILE A 77 7.84 7.70 -0.97
C ILE A 77 9.12 6.93 -1.29
#